data_AF-A0A8T3PI27-F1
#
_entry.id   AF-A0A8T3PI27-F1
#
_cell.length_a   1.000
_cell.length_b   1.000
_cell.length_c   1.000
_cell.angle_alpha   90.00
_cell.angle_beta   90.00
_cell.angle_gamma   90.00
#
_symmetry.space_group_name_H-M   'P 1'
#
loop_
_entity.id
_entity.type
_entity.pdbx_description
1 polymer ?
#
loop_
_entity_poly.entity_id
_entity_poly.type
_entity_poly.pdbx_seq_one_letter_code
_entity_poly.pdbx_strand_id
1 'polypeptide(L)'
;MSLVLVHQGPTLTQERYEAAVRKLTGGKSRLETPADWPVEGLLVHATGQSDRGFRVVDVWESDEAAKRFGEILVPILQEVGITDMPEAYPAHTFVSA
;
A
#
# COMPACT_ATOMS: atom_id res chain seq x y z
N MET A 1 4.85 -16.97 -5.03
CA MET A 1 4.12 -17.13 -3.76
C MET A 1 3.61 -15.75 -3.39
N SER A 2 2.35 -15.64 -2.98
CA SER A 2 1.77 -14.34 -2.64
C SER A 2 2.55 -13.70 -1.49
N LEU A 3 2.61 -12.38 -1.51
CA LEU A 3 3.28 -11.57 -0.49
C LEU A 3 2.21 -10.79 0.29
N VAL A 4 2.27 -10.83 1.61
CA VAL A 4 1.52 -9.90 2.46
C VAL A 4 2.43 -8.74 2.81
N LEU A 5 1.91 -7.52 2.64
CA LEU A 5 2.57 -6.29 3.03
C LEU A 5 1.70 -5.55 4.04
N VAL A 6 2.28 -5.22 5.19
CA VAL A 6 1.63 -4.42 6.23
C VAL A 6 2.43 -3.15 6.43
N HIS A 7 1.80 -2.01 6.18
CA HIS A 7 2.40 -0.70 6.39
C HIS A 7 1.63 0.07 7.45
N GLN A 8 2.33 0.47 8.51
CA GLN A 8 1.81 1.21 9.65
C GLN A 8 2.94 1.95 10.33
N GLY A 9 2.60 2.96 11.12
CA GLY A 9 3.53 3.62 12.02
C GLY A 9 3.14 5.08 12.29
N PRO A 10 3.90 5.78 13.13
CA PRO A 10 3.57 7.14 13.57
C PRO A 10 3.49 8.16 12.43
N THR A 11 4.22 7.97 11.34
CA THR A 11 4.24 8.90 10.19
C THR A 11 3.17 8.59 9.15
N LEU A 12 2.63 7.37 9.15
CA LEU A 12 1.49 6.98 8.31
C LEU A 12 0.17 7.40 8.97
N THR A 13 -0.22 8.65 8.78
CA THR A 13 -1.54 9.17 9.15
C THR A 13 -2.52 9.02 7.99
N GLN A 14 -3.83 9.06 8.26
CA GLN A 14 -4.85 9.04 7.21
C GLN A 14 -4.66 10.19 6.20
N GLU A 15 -4.36 11.39 6.70
CA GLU A 15 -4.17 12.59 5.86
C GLU A 15 -2.99 12.45 4.89
N ARG A 16 -1.88 11.86 5.36
CA ARG A 16 -0.70 11.61 4.52
C ARG A 16 -0.93 10.46 3.56
N TYR A 17 -1.65 9.41 3.99
CA TYR A 17 -2.11 8.36 3.09
C TYR A 17 -2.95 8.94 1.95
N GLU A 18 -3.95 9.77 2.24
CA GLU A 18 -4.77 10.41 1.22
C GLU A 18 -3.95 11.37 0.33
N ALA A 19 -2.91 12.01 0.87
CA ALA A 19 -1.98 12.80 0.08
C ALA A 19 -1.17 11.94 -0.90
N ALA A 20 -0.72 10.76 -0.47
CA ALA A 20 -0.06 9.79 -1.35
C ALA A 20 -1.03 9.28 -2.44
N VAL A 21 -2.29 8.98 -2.10
CA VAL A 21 -3.31 8.58 -3.08
C VAL A 21 -3.55 9.67 -4.12
N ARG A 22 -3.65 10.94 -3.71
CA ARG A 22 -3.79 12.08 -4.65
C ARG A 22 -2.63 12.15 -5.63
N LYS A 23 -1.39 11.96 -5.16
CA LYS A 23 -0.20 11.96 -6.01
C LYS A 23 -0.16 10.76 -6.94
N LEU A 24 -0.45 9.57 -6.43
CA LEU A 24 -0.42 8.32 -7.18
C LEU A 24 -1.43 8.31 -8.32
N THR A 25 -2.62 8.83 -8.08
CA THR A 25 -3.75 8.78 -9.03
C THR A 25 -3.91 10.05 -9.87
N GLY A 26 -3.07 11.07 -9.64
CA GLY A 26 -3.20 12.37 -10.29
C GLY A 26 -4.42 13.19 -9.84
N GLY A 27 -4.97 12.91 -8.66
CA GLY A 27 -5.97 13.78 -8.02
C GLY A 27 -7.12 13.10 -7.29
N LYS A 28 -7.24 11.76 -7.31
CA LYS A 28 -8.30 11.06 -6.56
C LYS A 28 -8.04 11.17 -5.05
N SER A 29 -9.12 11.25 -4.27
CA SER A 29 -9.04 11.20 -2.81
C SER A 29 -8.97 9.78 -2.26
N ARG A 30 -9.39 8.77 -3.05
CA ARG A 30 -9.46 7.36 -2.65
C ARG A 30 -9.11 6.45 -3.82
N LEU A 31 -8.61 5.26 -3.49
CA LEU A 31 -8.46 4.13 -4.41
C LEU A 31 -9.75 3.31 -4.35
N GLU A 32 -10.31 2.97 -5.50
CA GLU A 32 -11.64 2.34 -5.61
C GLU A 32 -11.59 1.05 -6.43
N THR A 33 -10.65 0.93 -7.36
CA THR A 33 -10.51 -0.23 -8.24
C THR A 33 -9.05 -0.65 -8.37
N PRO A 34 -8.77 -1.92 -8.70
CA PRO A 34 -7.39 -2.36 -8.98
C PRO A 34 -6.70 -1.55 -10.09
N ALA A 35 -7.46 -0.99 -11.04
CA ALA A 35 -6.93 -0.15 -12.11
C ALA A 35 -6.36 1.20 -11.62
N ASP A 36 -6.56 1.55 -10.34
CA ASP A 36 -5.93 2.71 -9.72
C ASP A 36 -4.45 2.46 -9.37
N TRP A 37 -3.99 1.21 -9.40
CA TRP A 37 -2.58 0.89 -9.24
C TRP A 37 -1.86 0.98 -10.58
N PRO A 38 -0.66 1.58 -10.62
CA PRO A 38 0.12 1.72 -11.85
C PRO A 38 0.81 0.42 -12.28
N VAL A 39 0.60 -0.68 -11.56
CA VAL A 39 1.20 -2.00 -11.83
C VAL A 39 0.18 -3.11 -11.62
N GLU A 40 0.39 -4.24 -12.29
CA GLU A 40 -0.38 -5.46 -12.08
C GLU A 40 0.10 -6.27 -10.87
N GLY A 41 -0.76 -7.17 -10.40
CA GLY A 41 -0.44 -8.18 -9.38
C GLY A 41 -0.91 -7.84 -7.96
N LEU A 42 -1.66 -6.75 -7.76
CA LEU A 42 -2.37 -6.50 -6.51
C LEU A 42 -3.60 -7.40 -6.41
N LEU A 43 -3.71 -8.15 -5.32
CA LEU A 43 -4.85 -9.03 -5.03
C LEU A 43 -5.81 -8.41 -4.04
N VAL A 44 -5.29 -7.73 -3.01
CA VAL A 44 -6.08 -7.07 -1.96
C VAL A 44 -5.40 -5.76 -1.60
N HIS A 45 -6.20 -4.72 -1.39
CA HIS A 45 -5.81 -3.52 -0.68
C HIS A 45 -6.88 -3.17 0.35
N ALA A 46 -6.48 -3.04 1.60
CA ALA A 46 -7.37 -2.68 2.70
C ALA A 46 -6.68 -1.66 3.60
N THR A 47 -7.41 -0.59 3.94
CA THR A 47 -6.88 0.49 4.76
C THR A 47 -7.85 0.91 5.84
N GLY A 48 -7.32 1.43 6.95
CA GLY A 48 -8.13 1.94 8.03
C GLY A 48 -7.34 2.40 9.24
N GLN A 49 -8.05 3.06 10.15
CA GLN A 49 -7.50 3.45 11.44
C GLN A 49 -7.27 2.20 12.30
N SER A 50 -6.07 2.08 12.86
CA SER A 50 -5.71 1.08 13.86
C SER A 50 -5.30 1.74 15.17
N ASP A 51 -5.06 0.92 16.19
CA ASP A 51 -4.48 1.31 17.47
C ASP A 51 -3.06 1.89 17.33
N ARG A 52 -2.34 1.57 16.26
CA ARG A 52 -0.96 2.01 15.98
C ARG A 52 -0.85 3.10 14.91
N GLY A 53 -1.96 3.79 14.60
CA GLY A 53 -2.02 4.75 13.50
C GLY A 53 -2.79 4.22 12.30
N PHE A 54 -2.69 4.88 11.15
CA PHE A 54 -3.33 4.41 9.93
C PHE A 54 -2.58 3.17 9.41
N ARG A 55 -3.30 2.14 9.00
CA ARG A 55 -2.74 0.88 8.52
C ARG A 55 -3.17 0.63 7.08
N VAL A 56 -2.22 0.17 6.27
CA VAL A 56 -2.41 -0.37 4.94
C VAL A 56 -2.02 -1.84 4.96
N VAL A 57 -2.87 -2.70 4.41
CA VAL A 57 -2.62 -4.12 4.20
C VAL A 57 -2.82 -4.40 2.72
N ASP A 58 -1.74 -4.84 2.06
CA ASP A 58 -1.77 -5.30 0.68
C ASP A 58 -1.47 -6.80 0.61
N VAL A 59 -2.11 -7.48 -0.33
CA VAL A 59 -1.69 -8.81 -0.78
C VAL A 59 -1.32 -8.73 -2.24
N TRP A 60 -0.12 -9.21 -2.57
CA TRP A 60 0.42 -9.22 -3.92
C TRP A 60 0.59 -10.65 -4.43
N GLU A 61 0.49 -10.85 -5.75
CA GLU A 61 0.76 -12.14 -6.41
C GLU A 61 2.20 -12.63 -6.16
N SER A 62 3.15 -11.69 -6.09
CA SER A 62 4.57 -11.98 -5.85
C SER A 62 5.33 -10.80 -5.25
N ASP A 63 6.54 -11.08 -4.76
CA ASP A 63 7.49 -10.06 -4.30
C ASP A 63 7.91 -9.11 -5.43
N GLU A 64 8.07 -9.62 -6.65
CA GLU A 64 8.37 -8.81 -7.82
C GLU A 64 7.25 -7.81 -8.16
N ALA A 65 5.98 -8.20 -7.99
CA ALA A 65 4.86 -7.29 -8.19
C ALA A 65 4.85 -6.15 -7.17
N ALA A 66 5.06 -6.47 -5.89
CA ALA A 66 5.18 -5.48 -4.83
C ALA A 66 6.38 -4.54 -5.04
N LYS A 67 7.53 -5.06 -5.49
CA LYS A 67 8.74 -4.27 -5.78
C LYS A 67 8.51 -3.24 -6.89
N ARG A 68 7.89 -3.64 -8.01
CA ARG A 68 7.54 -2.70 -9.09
C ARG A 68 6.67 -1.56 -8.60
N PHE A 69 5.72 -1.85 -7.70
CA PHE A 69 4.91 -0.79 -7.10
C PHE A 69 5.74 0.10 -6.17
N GLY A 70 6.61 -0.50 -5.35
CA GLY A 70 7.50 0.23 -4.45
C GLY A 70 8.41 1.22 -5.16
N GLU A 71 8.91 0.90 -6.36
CA GLU A 71 9.72 1.81 -7.20
C GLU A 71 8.98 3.12 -7.53
N ILE A 72 7.65 3.07 -7.65
CA ILE A 72 6.80 4.23 -7.93
C ILE A 72 6.33 4.90 -6.63
N LEU A 73 5.92 4.09 -5.65
CA LEU A 73 5.27 4.56 -4.44
C LEU A 73 6.26 5.20 -3.44
N VAL A 74 7.46 4.63 -3.27
CA VAL A 74 8.43 5.10 -2.25
C VAL A 74 8.78 6.59 -2.39
N PRO A 75 9.10 7.11 -3.60
CA PRO A 75 9.33 8.55 -3.77
C PRO A 75 8.13 9.41 -3.36
N ILE A 76 6.90 8.96 -3.64
CA ILE A 76 5.66 9.65 -3.27
C ILE A 76 5.50 9.67 -1.74
N LEU A 77 5.73 8.54 -1.07
CA LEU A 77 5.64 8.43 0.39
C LEU A 77 6.63 9.37 1.08
N GLN A 78 7.88 9.42 0.60
CA GLN A 78 8.90 10.32 1.10
C GLN A 78 8.47 11.79 0.94
N GLU A 79 7.91 12.17 -0.21
CA GLU A 79 7.46 13.53 -0.47
C GLU A 79 6.32 13.97 0.48
N VAL A 80 5.41 13.06 0.84
CA VAL A 80 4.31 13.35 1.80
C VAL A 80 4.70 13.13 3.26
N GLY A 81 5.97 12.80 3.53
CA GLY A 81 6.52 12.66 4.87
C GLY A 81 6.17 11.35 5.59
N ILE A 82 5.84 10.30 4.83
CA ILE A 82 5.73 8.93 5.36
C ILE A 82 7.13 8.28 5.27
N THR A 83 7.69 7.92 6.41
CA THR A 83 9.04 7.33 6.53
C THR A 83 9.03 5.96 7.19
N ASP A 84 7.89 5.52 7.71
CA ASP A 84 7.75 4.17 8.26
C ASP A 84 8.00 3.14 7.15
N MET A 85 8.72 2.07 7.46
CA MET A 85 8.95 0.99 6.49
C MET A 85 7.85 -0.07 6.62
N PRO A 86 7.36 -0.63 5.50
CA PRO A 86 6.42 -1.73 5.56
C PRO A 86 7.11 -3.02 6.01
N GLU A 87 6.34 -3.88 6.67
CA GLU A 87 6.71 -5.29 6.87
C GLU A 87 6.16 -6.11 5.70
N ALA A 88 7.00 -6.96 5.13
CA ALA A 88 6.63 -7.83 4.02
C ALA A 88 7.03 -9.27 4.32
N TYR A 89 6.12 -10.21 4.12
CA TYR A 89 6.35 -11.63 4.35
C TYR A 89 5.55 -12.49 3.36
N PRO A 90 6.07 -13.68 3.00
CA PRO A 90 5.31 -14.59 2.15
C PRO A 90 4.03 -15.06 2.85
N ALA A 91 2.91 -15.04 2.12
CA ALA A 91 1.69 -15.66 2.59
C ALA A 91 1.87 -17.18 2.65
N HIS A 92 1.69 -17.78 3.82
CA HIS A 92 1.60 -19.24 3.93
C HIS A 92 0.35 -19.78 3.20
N THR A 93 -0.77 -19.05 3.30
CA THR A 93 -2.03 -19.40 2.65
C THR A 93 -2.81 -18.13 2.33
N PHE A 94 -3.41 -18.05 1.14
CA PHE A 94 -4.29 -16.97 0.72
C PHE A 94 -5.56 -17.57 0.14
N VAL A 95 -6.72 -17.09 0.61
CA VAL A 95 -8.05 -17.50 0.16
C VAL A 95 -8.89 -16.25 -0.03
N SER A 96 -9.51 -16.11 -1.20
CA SER A 96 -10.50 -15.07 -1.50
C SER A 96 -11.91 -15.68 -1.58
N ALA A 97 -12.92 -14.89 -1.25
CA ALA A 97 -14.33 -15.28 -1.30
C ALA A 97 -14.87 -15.36 -2.74
#